data_AF-A0A5N7MIM8-F1
#
_entry.id   AF-A0A5N7MIM8-F1
#
_cell.length_a   1.000
_cell.length_b   1.000
_cell.length_c   1.000
_cell.angle_alpha   90.00
_cell.angle_beta   90.00
_cell.angle_gamma   90.00
#
_symmetry.space_group_name_H-M   'P 1'
#
loop_
_entity.id
_entity.type
_entity.pdbx_description
1 polymer ?
#
loop_
_entity_poly.entity_id
_entity_poly.type
_entity_poly.pdbx_seq_one_letter_code
_entity_poly.pdbx_strand_id
1 'polypeptide(L)'
;MQSEELYRPCTNGIHICGKDRDEIEPVTVANFPMNSSRARRLFKQLAADFGDTDGDMVVDLMIGGDIEDDFWLRRQMFDRFSQALTVASEAAHV
;
A
#
# COMPACT_ATOMS: atom_id res chain seq x y z
N MET A 1 -23.46 13.02 7.61
CA MET A 1 -22.37 12.31 8.29
C MET A 1 -21.61 11.56 7.21
N GLN A 2 -20.56 12.17 6.67
CA GLN A 2 -19.67 11.48 5.73
C GLN A 2 -18.86 10.48 6.56
N SER A 3 -18.77 9.24 6.11
CA SER A 3 -17.97 8.20 6.75
C SER A 3 -16.52 8.67 6.74
N GLU A 4 -15.98 9.02 7.91
CA GLU A 4 -14.55 9.19 8.11
C GLU A 4 -13.89 7.89 7.59
N GLU A 5 -13.04 8.02 6.57
CA GLU A 5 -12.29 6.92 5.96
C GLU A 5 -11.21 6.46 6.94
N LEU A 6 -11.64 5.77 7.99
CA LEU A 6 -10.81 5.35 9.13
C LEU A 6 -9.57 4.58 8.66
N TYR A 7 -8.45 4.86 9.31
CA TYR A 7 -7.24 4.07 9.22
C TYR A 7 -7.50 2.61 9.65
N ARG A 8 -7.48 1.69 8.68
CA ARG A 8 -7.79 0.26 8.81
C ARG A 8 -6.82 -0.56 7.96
N PRO A 9 -5.56 -0.71 8.40
CA PRO A 9 -4.58 -1.50 7.67
C PRO A 9 -4.98 -2.98 7.63
N CYS A 10 -4.56 -3.69 6.59
CA CYS A 10 -4.69 -5.14 6.53
C CYS A 10 -3.71 -5.83 7.50
N THR A 11 -4.05 -7.02 8.00
CA THR A 11 -3.16 -7.78 8.90
C THR A 11 -1.94 -8.35 8.17
N ASN A 12 -2.11 -8.79 6.92
CA ASN A 12 -1.03 -9.26 6.07
C ASN A 12 -1.26 -8.77 4.65
N GLY A 13 -0.25 -8.16 4.04
CA GLY A 13 -0.30 -7.72 2.65
C GLY A 13 0.37 -6.36 2.45
N ILE A 14 -0.14 -5.63 1.46
CA ILE A 14 0.30 -4.25 1.19
C ILE A 14 -0.84 -3.31 1.57
N HIS A 15 -0.56 -2.38 2.46
CA HIS A 15 -1.47 -1.32 2.85
C HIS A 15 -1.00 -0.01 2.21
N ILE A 16 -1.95 0.80 1.74
CA ILE A 16 -1.65 2.14 1.23
C ILE A 16 -2.44 3.12 2.09
N CYS A 17 -1.72 4.03 2.72
CA CYS A 17 -2.31 5.15 3.42
C CYS A 17 -1.88 6.48 2.82
N GLY A 18 -2.70 7.48 3.03
CA GLY A 18 -2.44 8.85 2.64
C GLY A 18 -3.03 9.79 3.67
N LYS A 19 -2.94 11.08 3.44
CA LYS A 19 -3.58 12.08 4.30
C LYS A 19 -5.06 12.23 3.96
N ASP A 20 -5.88 12.49 4.98
CA ASP A 20 -7.24 12.99 4.79
C ASP A 20 -7.25 14.39 4.12
N ARG A 21 -8.45 14.92 3.86
CA ARG A 21 -8.61 16.24 3.22
C ARG A 21 -8.03 17.39 4.03
N ASP A 22 -7.89 17.22 5.35
CA ASP A 22 -7.45 18.25 6.27
C ASP A 22 -5.96 18.07 6.66
N GLU A 23 -5.32 17.03 6.13
CA GLU A 23 -3.93 16.63 6.40
C GLU A 23 -3.62 16.30 7.87
N ILE A 24 -4.63 15.90 8.65
CA ILE A 24 -4.50 15.72 10.10
C ILE A 24 -4.20 14.26 10.44
N GLU A 25 -5.00 13.33 9.92
CA GLU A 25 -4.89 11.90 10.24
C GLU A 25 -4.62 11.06 8.98
N PRO A 26 -3.85 9.95 9.11
CA PRO A 26 -3.69 9.02 8.02
C PRO A 26 -5.01 8.28 7.76
N VAL A 27 -5.35 8.12 6.50
CA VAL A 27 -6.53 7.37 6.05
C VAL A 27 -6.11 6.20 5.18
N THR A 28 -6.89 5.13 5.24
CA THR A 28 -6.69 3.98 4.33
C THR A 28 -7.14 4.35 2.94
N VAL A 29 -6.18 4.38 2.00
CA VAL A 29 -6.45 4.56 0.58
C VAL A 29 -6.80 3.22 -0.04
N ALA A 30 -6.01 2.18 0.26
CA ALA A 30 -6.25 0.84 -0.25
C ALA A 30 -5.62 -0.24 0.64
N ASN A 31 -6.15 -1.45 0.51
CA ASN A 31 -5.57 -2.65 1.09
C ASN A 31 -5.48 -3.73 0.02
N PHE A 32 -4.36 -4.44 0.01
CA PHE A 32 -4.12 -5.60 -0.84
C PHE A 32 -3.74 -6.78 0.05
N PRO A 33 -4.72 -7.43 0.70
CA PRO A 33 -4.45 -8.54 1.59
C PRO A 33 -3.85 -9.72 0.84
N MET A 34 -2.75 -10.27 1.36
CA MET A 34 -2.10 -11.46 0.80
C MET A 34 -1.20 -12.14 1.83
N ASN A 35 -0.75 -13.36 1.54
CA ASN A 35 0.19 -14.04 2.42
C ASN A 35 1.53 -13.29 2.52
N SER A 36 2.22 -13.44 3.65
CA SER A 36 3.40 -12.65 4.01
C SER A 36 4.59 -12.88 3.06
N SER A 37 4.79 -14.09 2.54
CA SER A 37 5.90 -14.38 1.61
C SER A 37 5.71 -13.68 0.26
N ARG A 38 4.46 -13.65 -0.23
CA ARG A 38 4.11 -12.91 -1.45
C ARG A 38 4.20 -11.41 -1.25
N ALA A 39 3.67 -10.90 -0.14
CA ALA A 39 3.72 -9.48 0.21
C ALA A 39 5.15 -8.95 0.16
N ARG A 40 6.08 -9.61 0.87
CA ARG A 40 7.51 -9.25 0.88
C ARG A 40 8.14 -9.20 -0.52
N ARG A 41 7.82 -10.18 -1.37
CA ARG A 41 8.40 -10.25 -2.72
C ARG A 41 7.89 -9.12 -3.60
N LEU A 42 6.57 -8.91 -3.63
CA LEU A 42 5.96 -7.87 -4.45
C LEU A 42 6.35 -6.48 -3.96
N PHE A 43 6.36 -6.28 -2.64
CA PHE A 43 6.75 -5.02 -2.02
C PHE A 43 8.14 -4.58 -2.47
N LYS A 44 9.15 -5.47 -2.42
CA LYS A 44 10.52 -5.14 -2.86
C LYS A 44 10.60 -4.77 -4.34
N GLN A 45 9.83 -5.44 -5.19
CA GLN A 45 9.78 -5.12 -6.62
C GLN A 45 9.15 -3.75 -6.83
N LEU A 46 8.00 -3.52 -6.22
CA LEU A 46 7.25 -2.28 -6.38
C LEU A 46 7.96 -1.07 -5.75
N ALA A 47 8.65 -1.25 -4.62
CA ALA A 47 9.46 -0.21 -4.00
C ALA A 47 10.60 0.26 -4.92
N ALA A 48 11.21 -0.66 -5.69
CA ALA A 48 12.26 -0.31 -6.65
C ALA A 48 11.71 0.44 -7.87
N ASP A 49 10.49 0.13 -8.30
CA ASP A 49 9.87 0.70 -9.51
C ASP A 49 9.11 2.02 -9.24
N PHE A 50 8.53 2.16 -8.05
CA PHE A 50 7.60 3.24 -7.71
C PHE A 50 8.00 4.05 -6.47
N GLY A 51 9.01 3.60 -5.72
CA GLY A 51 9.47 4.30 -4.52
C GLY A 51 9.99 5.68 -4.86
N ASP A 52 9.52 6.66 -4.10
CA ASP A 52 9.93 8.05 -4.24
C ASP A 52 10.40 8.61 -2.88
N THR A 53 11.19 9.68 -2.90
CA THR A 53 11.60 10.38 -1.68
C THR A 53 10.64 11.53 -1.33
N ASP A 54 9.76 11.91 -2.25
CA ASP A 54 8.83 13.04 -2.14
C ASP A 54 7.39 12.63 -2.49
N GLY A 55 6.96 11.47 -1.98
CA GLY A 55 5.60 10.96 -2.15
C GLY A 55 4.64 11.51 -1.09
N ASP A 56 3.35 11.60 -1.44
CA ASP A 56 2.26 12.07 -0.57
C ASP A 56 1.36 10.94 -0.06
N MET A 57 1.72 9.69 -0.36
CA MET A 57 1.14 8.47 0.20
C MET A 57 2.26 7.55 0.70
N VAL A 58 1.94 6.70 1.67
CA VAL A 58 2.82 5.66 2.19
C VAL A 58 2.29 4.30 1.78
N VAL A 59 3.19 3.44 1.34
CA VAL A 59 2.91 2.03 1.07
C VAL A 59 3.59 1.22 2.17
N ASP A 60 2.79 0.56 3.00
CA ASP A 60 3.24 -0.24 4.12
C ASP A 60 3.20 -1.74 3.78
N LEU A 61 4.29 -2.44 4.09
CA LEU A 61 4.31 -3.90 4.12
C LEU A 61 3.78 -4.37 5.47
N MET A 62 2.53 -4.84 5.49
CA MET A 62 1.89 -5.35 6.71
C MET A 62 2.15 -6.85 6.89
N ILE A 63 2.68 -7.25 8.05
CA ILE A 63 2.91 -8.64 8.42
C ILE A 63 2.49 -8.88 9.86
N GLY A 64 1.50 -9.77 10.06
CA GLY A 64 1.00 -10.10 11.40
C GLY A 64 0.32 -8.95 12.15
N GLY A 65 -0.04 -7.86 11.44
CA GLY A 65 -0.60 -6.65 12.03
C GLY A 65 0.43 -5.52 12.24
N ASP A 66 1.71 -5.78 12.05
CA ASP A 66 2.78 -4.79 12.17
C ASP A 66 3.27 -4.32 10.80
N ILE A 67 3.81 -3.11 10.74
CA ILE A 67 4.53 -2.58 9.58
C ILE A 67 5.95 -3.17 9.63
N GLU A 68 6.30 -3.98 8.63
CA GLU A 68 7.63 -4.57 8.50
C GLU A 68 8.60 -3.65 7.73
N ASP A 69 8.09 -2.91 6.74
CA ASP A 69 8.84 -1.98 5.89
C ASP A 69 7.87 -0.99 5.21
N ASP A 70 8.36 0.17 4.74
CA ASP A 70 7.56 1.18 4.06
C ASP A 70 8.32 1.92 2.93
N PHE A 71 7.58 2.53 2.02
CA PHE A 71 8.13 3.53 1.10
C PHE A 71 7.07 4.55 0.68
N TRP A 72 7.52 5.71 0.19
CA TRP A 72 6.62 6.75 -0.29
C TRP A 72 6.23 6.56 -1.75
N LEU A 73 4.96 6.82 -2.04
CA LEU A 73 4.37 6.77 -3.37
C LEU A 73 3.74 8.12 -3.70
N ARG A 74 4.01 8.65 -4.90
CA ARG A 74 3.26 9.80 -5.42
C ARG A 74 1.84 9.38 -5.78
N ARG A 75 0.84 10.16 -5.39
CA ARG A 75 -0.59 9.95 -5.70
C ARG A 75 -0.86 9.83 -7.19
N GLN A 76 -0.12 10.53 -8.03
CA GLN A 76 -0.23 10.45 -9.50
C GLN A 76 0.14 9.06 -10.04
N MET A 77 0.95 8.30 -9.29
CA MET A 77 1.38 6.95 -9.62
C MET A 77 0.44 5.88 -9.06
N PHE A 78 -0.55 6.25 -8.23
CA PHE A 78 -1.45 5.32 -7.55
C PHE A 78 -2.11 4.31 -8.49
N ASP A 79 -2.69 4.78 -9.60
CA ASP A 79 -3.42 3.90 -10.52
C ASP A 79 -2.48 2.88 -11.17
N ARG A 80 -1.29 3.32 -11.59
CA ARG A 80 -0.26 2.45 -12.18
C ARG A 80 0.28 1.46 -11.16
N PHE A 81 0.55 1.93 -9.95
CA PHE A 81 0.98 1.10 -8.83
C PHE A 81 -0.06 0.00 -8.53
N SER A 82 -1.32 0.38 -8.36
CA SER A 82 -2.42 -0.52 -8.03
C SER A 82 -2.64 -1.56 -9.12
N GLN A 83 -2.52 -1.16 -10.39
CA GLN A 83 -2.60 -2.09 -11.51
C GLN A 83 -1.43 -3.07 -11.53
N ALA A 84 -0.19 -2.59 -11.36
CA ALA A 84 1.00 -3.44 -11.32
C ALA A 84 0.92 -4.47 -10.17
N LEU A 85 0.50 -4.00 -8.99
CA LEU A 85 0.29 -4.85 -7.82
C LEU A 85 -0.80 -5.90 -8.07
N THR A 86 -1.92 -5.51 -8.65
CA THR A 86 -3.04 -6.43 -8.95
C THR A 86 -2.58 -7.52 -9.92
N VAL A 87 -1.98 -7.14 -11.05
CA VAL A 87 -1.47 -8.10 -12.06
C VAL A 87 -0.45 -9.05 -11.44
N ALA A 88 0.51 -8.54 -10.67
CA ALA A 88 1.52 -9.36 -10.01
C ALA A 88 0.92 -10.24 -8.89
N SER A 89 -0.21 -9.81 -8.29
CA SER A 89 -1.01 -10.57 -7.33
C SER A 89 -1.90 -11.66 -7.96
N GLU A 90 -2.10 -11.64 -9.27
CA GLU A 90 -2.82 -12.69 -10.00
C GLU A 90 -1.85 -13.69 -10.65
N ALA A 91 -0.77 -13.21 -11.25
CA ALA A 91 0.17 -14.02 -12.05
C ALA A 91 0.89 -15.16 -11.30
N ALA A 92 0.91 -15.18 -9.97
CA ALA A 92 1.56 -16.24 -9.18
C ALA A 92 0.63 -17.41 -8.78
N HIS A 93 -0.54 -17.56 -9.42
CA HIS A 93 -1.42 -18.73 -9.30
C HIS A 93 -1.25 -19.77 -10.42
N VAL A 94 -0.19 -19.65 -11.24
CA VAL A 94 0.16 -20.59 -12.32
C VAL A 94 1.42 -21.36 -11.94
#